data_AF-A0A6N7IEQ5-F1
#
_entry.id   AF-A0A6N7IEQ5-F1
#
_cell.length_a   1.000
_cell.length_b   1.000
_cell.length_c   1.000
_cell.angle_alpha   90.00
_cell.angle_beta   90.00
_cell.angle_gamma   90.00
#
_symmetry.space_group_name_H-M   'P 1'
#
loop_
_entity.id
_entity.type
_entity.pdbx_description
1 polymer ?
#
loop_
_entity_poly.entity_id
_entity_poly.type
_entity_poly.pdbx_seq_one_letter_code
_entity_poly.pdbx_strand_id
1 'polypeptide(L)'
;MTAQPIDQGTLDPEEILRRLPADERERFIHEYRSALDAAHELWRYRQLQEVLRLWHLRAVAYIQPDFQQRAEEARTGSPDRFVPVERVVPGWAGRPGDTR
;
A
#
# COMPACT_ATOMS: atom_id res chain seq x y z
N MET A 1 6.02 3.88 21.89
CA MET A 1 5.41 4.11 20.57
C MET A 1 4.29 3.09 20.41
N THR A 2 3.04 3.48 20.64
CA THR A 2 1.88 2.58 20.50
C THR A 2 1.33 2.71 19.09
N ALA A 3 1.37 1.62 18.32
CA ALA A 3 0.70 1.57 17.03
C ALA A 3 -0.82 1.61 17.29
N GLN A 4 -1.42 2.78 17.13
CA GLN A 4 -2.87 2.91 17.22
C GLN A 4 -3.49 2.20 16.00
N PRO A 5 -4.55 1.40 16.18
CA PRO A 5 -5.26 0.80 15.06
C PRO A 5 -5.79 1.93 14.18
N ILE A 6 -5.41 1.90 12.90
CA ILE A 6 -5.95 2.82 11.90
C ILE A 6 -7.44 2.49 11.77
N ASP A 7 -8.29 3.41 12.19
CA ASP A 7 -9.72 3.34 11.90
C ASP A 7 -9.88 3.31 10.38
N GLN A 8 -10.26 2.15 9.83
CA GLN A 8 -10.26 1.93 8.38
C GLN A 8 -11.44 2.61 7.68
N GLY A 9 -12.30 3.33 8.44
CA GLY A 9 -13.54 3.91 7.95
C GLY A 9 -14.45 2.86 7.32
N THR A 10 -15.60 3.29 6.83
CA THR A 10 -16.33 2.50 5.85
C THR A 10 -15.42 2.37 4.62
N LEU A 11 -15.12 1.16 4.18
CA LEU A 11 -14.35 0.87 2.97
C LEU A 11 -15.17 1.22 1.71
N ASP A 12 -15.62 2.47 1.64
CA ASP A 12 -16.46 2.99 0.58
C ASP A 12 -15.61 3.23 -0.68
N PRO A 13 -15.87 2.50 -1.78
CA PRO A 13 -15.14 2.67 -3.03
C PRO A 13 -15.19 4.11 -3.55
N GLU A 14 -16.26 4.85 -3.30
CA GLU A 14 -16.43 6.23 -3.76
C GLU A 14 -15.48 7.18 -3.01
N GLU A 15 -15.32 6.97 -1.71
CA GLU A 15 -14.40 7.76 -0.91
C GLU A 15 -12.92 7.47 -1.27
N ILE A 16 -12.60 6.21 -1.57
CA ILE A 16 -11.27 5.82 -2.06
C ILE A 16 -10.99 6.50 -3.42
N LEU A 17 -11.94 6.45 -4.35
CA LEU A 17 -11.83 7.10 -5.67
C LEU A 17 -11.60 8.62 -5.55
N ARG A 18 -12.29 9.28 -4.64
CA ARG A 18 -12.15 10.73 -4.42
C ARG A 18 -10.74 11.12 -3.99
N ARG A 19 -10.11 10.29 -3.17
CA ARG A 19 -8.80 10.53 -2.55
C ARG A 19 -7.62 10.14 -3.46
N LEU A 20 -7.85 9.33 -4.50
CA LEU A 20 -6.82 8.88 -5.41
C LEU A 20 -6.48 9.93 -6.50
N PRO A 21 -5.20 10.07 -6.88
CA PRO A 21 -4.78 10.84 -8.04
C PRO A 21 -5.24 10.16 -9.35
N ALA A 22 -5.41 10.95 -10.42
CA ALA A 22 -6.03 10.50 -11.67
C ALA A 22 -5.39 9.23 -12.26
N ASP A 23 -4.06 9.16 -12.24
CA ASP A 23 -3.29 8.03 -12.81
C ASP A 23 -3.55 6.70 -12.09
N GLU A 24 -3.89 6.73 -10.80
CA GLU A 24 -4.16 5.54 -10.00
C GLU A 24 -5.65 5.16 -9.98
N ARG A 25 -6.54 6.07 -10.42
CA ARG A 25 -7.99 5.81 -10.46
C ARG A 25 -8.34 4.70 -11.45
N GLU A 26 -7.73 4.72 -12.64
CA GLU A 26 -7.98 3.70 -13.66
C GLU A 26 -7.55 2.31 -13.19
N ARG A 27 -6.38 2.23 -12.54
CA ARG A 27 -5.87 1.00 -11.95
C ARG A 27 -6.80 0.48 -10.85
N PHE A 28 -7.27 1.35 -9.96
CA PHE A 28 -8.23 0.96 -8.93
C PHE A 28 -9.53 0.41 -9.53
N ILE A 29 -10.09 1.07 -10.55
CA ILE A 29 -11.32 0.61 -11.21
C ILE A 29 -11.13 -0.76 -11.86
N HIS A 30 -9.98 -1.00 -12.50
CA HIS A 30 -9.66 -2.29 -13.09
C HIS A 30 -9.58 -3.39 -12.02
N GLU A 31 -8.81 -3.18 -10.95
CA GLU A 31 -8.66 -4.15 -9.86
C GLU A 31 -9.98 -4.39 -9.12
N TYR A 32 -10.78 -3.34 -8.89
CA TYR A 32 -12.09 -3.43 -8.27
C TYR A 32 -13.07 -4.25 -9.13
N ARG A 33 -13.16 -3.97 -10.43
CA ARG A 33 -14.03 -4.72 -11.36
C ARG A 33 -13.60 -6.18 -11.49
N SER A 34 -12.30 -6.46 -11.55
CA SER A 34 -11.78 -7.83 -11.57
C SER A 34 -12.14 -8.58 -10.28
N ALA A 35 -12.05 -7.91 -9.12
CA ALA A 35 -12.45 -8.50 -7.85
C ALA A 35 -13.97 -8.73 -7.78
N LEU A 36 -14.77 -7.83 -8.36
CA LEU A 36 -16.23 -7.91 -8.39
C LEU A 36 -16.74 -9.03 -9.32
N ASP A 37 -16.14 -9.17 -10.50
CA ASP A 37 -16.45 -10.24 -11.46
C ASP A 37 -16.08 -11.63 -10.89
N ALA A 38 -15.01 -11.68 -10.10
CA ALA A 38 -14.61 -12.87 -9.35
C ALA A 38 -15.49 -13.14 -8.11
N ALA A 39 -16.33 -12.20 -7.66
CA ALA A 39 -17.06 -12.25 -6.40
C ALA A 39 -18.43 -12.97 -6.45
N HIS A 40 -18.59 -13.98 -7.31
CA HIS A 40 -19.79 -14.83 -7.29
C HIS A 40 -19.83 -15.82 -6.11
N GLU A 41 -18.76 -15.94 -5.32
CA GLU A 41 -18.70 -16.81 -4.13
C GLU A 41 -18.26 -16.08 -2.85
N LEU A 42 -18.90 -16.42 -1.72
CA LEU A 42 -18.70 -15.81 -0.39
C LEU A 42 -17.24 -15.82 0.11
N TRP A 43 -16.42 -16.78 -0.32
CA TRP A 43 -14.99 -16.82 0.01
C TRP A 43 -14.18 -15.73 -0.70
N ARG A 44 -14.66 -15.19 -1.82
CA ARG A 44 -13.99 -14.13 -2.60
C ARG A 44 -14.41 -12.71 -2.20
N TYR A 45 -15.41 -12.56 -1.32
CA TYR A 45 -15.68 -11.28 -0.64
C TYR A 45 -14.49 -10.82 0.22
N ARG A 46 -13.72 -11.77 0.77
CA ARG A 46 -12.45 -11.47 1.46
C ARG A 46 -11.43 -10.83 0.53
N GLN A 47 -11.34 -11.30 -0.71
CA GLN A 47 -10.44 -10.74 -1.71
C GLN A 47 -10.83 -9.30 -2.07
N LEU A 48 -12.13 -9.01 -2.21
CA LEU A 48 -12.63 -7.65 -2.38
C LEU A 48 -12.29 -6.76 -1.16
N GLN A 49 -12.48 -7.27 0.05
CA GLN A 49 -12.13 -6.55 1.28
C GLN A 49 -10.63 -6.27 1.39
N GLU A 50 -9.78 -7.20 0.95
CA GLU A 50 -8.31 -7.00 0.91
C GLU A 50 -7.92 -5.93 -0.09
N VAL A 51 -8.51 -5.93 -1.29
CA VAL A 51 -8.32 -4.88 -2.30
C VAL A 51 -8.73 -3.52 -1.72
N LEU A 52 -9.92 -3.42 -1.12
CA LEU A 52 -10.39 -2.16 -0.53
C LEU A 52 -9.49 -1.68 0.61
N ARG A 53 -9.03 -2.58 1.49
CA ARG A 53 -8.09 -2.23 2.57
C ARG A 53 -6.77 -1.72 2.04
N LEU A 54 -6.22 -2.38 1.02
CA LEU A 54 -4.96 -1.97 0.40
C LEU A 54 -5.09 -0.57 -0.21
N TRP A 55 -6.17 -0.33 -0.94
CA TRP A 55 -6.40 0.94 -1.61
C TRP A 55 -6.77 2.07 -0.65
N HIS A 56 -7.45 1.77 0.45
CA HIS A 56 -7.66 2.72 1.53
C HIS A 56 -6.33 3.19 2.15
N LEU A 57 -5.43 2.25 2.46
CA LEU A 57 -4.10 2.59 2.99
C LEU A 57 -3.29 3.44 2.01
N ARG A 58 -3.35 3.12 0.71
CA ARG A 58 -2.73 3.95 -0.34
C ARG A 58 -3.34 5.35 -0.39
N ALA A 59 -4.66 5.46 -0.35
CA ALA A 59 -5.35 6.76 -0.36
C ALA A 59 -4.94 7.63 0.83
N VAL A 60 -4.83 7.06 2.03
CA VAL A 60 -4.32 7.77 3.22
C VAL A 60 -2.89 8.25 2.99
N ALA A 61 -2.04 7.43 2.37
CA ALA A 61 -0.68 7.80 2.06
C ALA A 61 -0.61 8.94 1.02
N TYR A 62 -1.39 8.87 -0.07
CA TYR A 62 -1.43 9.89 -1.12
C TYR A 62 -1.93 11.26 -0.66
N ILE A 63 -2.75 11.32 0.40
CA ILE A 63 -3.18 12.59 1.01
C ILE A 63 -2.00 13.31 1.69
N GLN A 64 -0.96 12.58 2.09
CA GLN A 64 0.21 13.19 2.71
C GLN A 64 1.00 13.97 1.64
N PRO A 65 1.24 15.27 1.84
CA PRO A 65 1.85 16.13 0.81
C PRO A 65 3.30 15.74 0.47
N ASP A 66 3.98 15.06 1.39
CA ASP A 66 5.35 14.58 1.22
C ASP A 66 5.43 13.13 0.74
N PHE A 67 4.30 12.47 0.48
CA PHE A 67 4.29 11.06 0.10
C PHE A 67 5.12 10.78 -1.16
N GLN A 68 4.98 11.59 -2.21
CA GLN A 68 5.73 11.40 -3.46
C GLN A 68 7.23 11.54 -3.24
N GLN A 69 7.65 12.56 -2.50
CA GLN A 69 9.05 12.78 -2.15
C GLN A 69 9.60 11.61 -1.31
N ARG A 70 8.86 11.19 -0.28
CA ARG A 70 9.26 10.07 0.58
C ARG A 70 9.30 8.74 -0.17
N ALA A 71 8.38 8.52 -1.11
CA ALA A 71 8.36 7.33 -1.94
C ALA A 71 9.58 7.29 -2.87
N GLU A 72 9.96 8.43 -3.45
CA GLU A 72 11.14 8.54 -4.30
C GLU A 72 12.45 8.38 -3.52
N GLU A 73 12.54 8.99 -2.34
CA GLU A 73 13.67 8.78 -1.42
C GLU A 73 13.82 7.32 -1.00
N ALA A 74 12.69 6.63 -0.76
CA ALA A 74 12.70 5.20 -0.43
C ALA A 74 13.16 4.34 -1.62
N ARG A 75 12.76 4.67 -2.85
CA ARG A 75 13.19 3.95 -4.06
C ARG A 75 14.67 4.16 -4.36
N THR A 76 15.16 5.38 -4.18
CA THR A 76 16.55 5.76 -4.47
C THR A 76 17.51 5.35 -3.36
N GLY A 77 17.01 5.03 -2.17
CA GLY A 77 17.80 4.50 -1.07
C GLY A 77 18.76 5.54 -0.50
N SER A 78 18.26 6.74 -0.22
CA SER A 78 19.09 7.85 0.28
C SER A 78 19.86 7.44 1.56
N PRO A 79 21.20 7.37 1.52
CA PRO A 79 22.01 6.81 2.61
C PRO A 79 22.01 7.67 3.88
N ASP A 80 21.65 8.95 3.77
CA ASP A 80 21.50 9.85 4.92
C ASP A 80 20.19 9.60 5.71
N ARG A 81 19.20 8.96 5.06
CA ARG A 81 17.87 8.75 5.62
C ARG A 81 17.58 7.29 5.94
N PHE A 82 18.21 6.36 5.22
CA PHE A 82 18.01 4.93 5.37
C PHE A 82 19.33 4.25 5.74
N VAL A 83 19.31 3.47 6.82
CA VAL A 83 20.45 2.65 7.23
C VAL A 83 20.22 1.23 6.70
N PRO A 84 21.19 0.64 5.97
CA PRO A 84 21.12 -0.75 5.56
C PRO A 84 20.88 -1.66 6.77
N VAL A 85 19.97 -2.63 6.62
CA VAL A 85 19.56 -3.51 7.71
C VAL A 85 20.74 -4.35 8.24
N GLU A 86 21.73 -4.63 7.41
CA GLU A 86 22.98 -5.31 7.78
C GLU A 86 23.81 -4.50 8.79
N ARG A 87 23.69 -3.16 8.79
CA ARG A 87 24.37 -2.29 9.76
C ARG A 87 23.65 -2.21 11.09
N VAL A 88 22.35 -2.48 11.13
CA VAL A 88 21.51 -2.36 12.34
C VAL A 88 21.29 -3.72 13.00
N VAL A 89 21.21 -4.79 12.21
CA VAL A 89 20.91 -6.15 12.65
C VAL A 89 22.11 -7.06 12.34
N PRO A 90 22.93 -7.40 13.36
CA PRO A 90 24.05 -8.31 13.18
C PRO A 90 23.59 -9.68 12.66
N GLY A 91 24.29 -10.22 11.65
CA GLY A 91 23.98 -11.55 11.07
C GLY A 91 22.86 -11.54 10.03
N TRP A 92 22.40 -10.37 9.58
CA TRP A 92 21.36 -10.27 8.55
C TRP A 92 21.84 -10.62 7.13
N ALA A 93 23.14 -10.53 6.86
CA ALA A 93 23.72 -10.88 5.57
C ALA A 93 23.49 -12.37 5.26
N GLY A 94 22.58 -12.66 4.32
CA GLY A 94 22.35 -14.02 3.83
C GLY A 94 20.90 -14.53 3.80
N ARG A 95 19.88 -13.68 4.07
CA ARG A 95 18.49 -14.09 3.79
C ARG A 95 18.16 -13.94 2.30
N PRO A 96 17.45 -14.90 1.69
CA PRO A 96 17.11 -14.86 0.27
C PRO A 96 16.05 -13.78 0.00
N GLY A 97 16.54 -12.58 -0.30
CA GLY A 97 15.82 -11.49 -0.95
C GLY A 97 16.74 -10.62 -1.81
N ASP A 98 18.02 -11.00 -1.90
CA ASP A 98 19.10 -10.27 -2.56
C ASP A 98 19.64 -11.03 -3.79
N THR A 99 18.73 -11.60 -4.57
CA THR A 99 19.02 -12.05 -5.94
C THR A 99 18.10 -11.29 -6.87
N ARG A 100 18.65 -10.21 -7.42
CA ARG A 100 18.15 -9.49 -8.59
C ARG A 100 18.23 -10.36 -9.84
#